data_AF-A0A397SXF1-F1
#
_entry.id   AF-A0A397SXF1-F1
#
_cell.length_a   1.000
_cell.length_b   1.000
_cell.length_c   1.000
_cell.angle_alpha   90.00
_cell.angle_beta   90.00
_cell.angle_gamma   90.00
#
_symmetry.space_group_name_H-M   'P 1'
#
loop_
_entity.id
_entity.type
_entity.pdbx_description
1 polymer ?
#
loop_
_entity_poly.entity_id
_entity_poly.type
_entity_poly.pdbx_seq_one_letter_code
_entity_poly.pdbx_strand_id
1 'polypeptide(L)'
;MVKAQEYIENTFSLNREEIDLYGFTPEKEKLEGSLNLREFKKLKRLIVPYHKITSLDLTNCLDLVLLDIGGNPLTSLDLSNNPKIKHISVSGLNIKQDLNTFFHLKELEHICLDSCDFYGSLKPLAKTHLKKLYMTNSWNIKGGWEFLPATLETIECGKRKDIFGTLANYQNDSPTWRKDHDFLISRISRLEEKLTDQEKITKKILSEKEQLEKQLVTKNKLF
;
A
#
# COMPACT_ATOMS: atom_id res chain seq x y z
N MET A 1 -1.04 19.91 23.90
CA MET A 1 -0.77 19.14 22.67
C MET A 1 -0.41 20.12 21.58
N VAL A 2 0.60 19.79 20.76
CA VAL A 2 1.14 20.70 19.75
C VAL A 2 0.48 20.40 18.39
N LYS A 3 0.01 21.42 17.68
CA LYS A 3 -0.55 21.25 16.33
C LYS A 3 0.54 20.78 15.37
N ALA A 4 0.32 19.65 14.71
CA ALA A 4 1.32 19.02 13.84
C ALA A 4 1.74 19.94 12.69
N GLN A 5 0.78 20.55 11.99
CA GLN A 5 1.06 21.41 10.84
C GLN A 5 1.92 22.62 11.21
N GLU A 6 1.51 23.35 12.25
CA GLU A 6 2.21 24.54 12.74
C GLU A 6 3.64 24.20 13.18
N TYR A 7 3.82 23.06 13.85
CA TYR A 7 5.14 22.59 14.22
C TYR A 7 6.03 22.37 13.00
N ILE A 8 5.52 21.67 11.97
CA ILE A 8 6.29 21.38 10.76
C ILE A 8 6.67 22.67 10.01
N GLU A 9 5.73 23.60 9.84
CA GLU A 9 5.96 24.86 9.12
C GLU A 9 6.98 25.77 9.82
N ASN A 10 6.98 25.77 11.16
CA ASN A 10 7.92 26.56 11.95
C ASN A 10 9.31 25.89 12.09
N THR A 11 9.40 24.58 11.90
CA THR A 11 10.63 23.81 12.16
C THR A 11 11.41 23.49 10.88
N PHE A 12 10.72 23.19 9.78
CA PHE A 12 11.34 22.67 8.57
C PHE A 12 11.13 23.58 7.37
N SER A 13 12.19 23.78 6.61
CA SER A 13 12.14 24.47 5.32
C SER A 13 11.57 23.58 4.22
N LEU A 14 10.90 24.17 3.22
CA LEU A 14 10.25 23.43 2.11
C LEU A 14 11.23 22.63 1.22
N ASN A 15 12.53 22.93 1.28
CA ASN A 15 13.57 22.19 0.54
C ASN A 15 14.07 20.94 1.29
N ARG A 16 13.52 20.64 2.46
CA ARG A 16 13.94 19.52 3.31
C ARG A 16 13.66 18.19 2.63
N GLU A 17 14.65 17.30 2.63
CA GLU A 17 14.53 15.94 2.08
C GLU A 17 14.10 14.91 3.13
N GLU A 18 14.19 15.24 4.40
CA GLU A 18 13.92 14.32 5.51
C GLU A 18 13.27 15.03 6.70
N ILE A 19 12.12 14.54 7.12
CA ILE A 19 11.48 14.90 8.37
C ILE A 19 11.48 13.64 9.24
N ASP A 20 12.24 13.69 10.33
CA ASP A 20 12.35 12.59 11.28
C ASP A 20 11.99 13.08 12.68
N LEU A 21 10.89 12.54 13.19
CA LEU A 21 10.32 12.78 14.51
C LEU A 21 10.31 11.46 15.32
N TYR A 22 11.12 10.47 14.94
CA TYR A 22 11.37 9.30 15.78
C TYR A 22 12.05 9.74 17.08
N GLY A 23 11.46 9.36 18.22
CA GLY A 23 11.95 9.81 19.52
C GLY A 23 11.66 11.29 19.82
N PHE A 24 10.72 11.91 19.11
CA PHE A 24 10.34 13.30 19.33
C PHE A 24 9.94 13.61 20.78
N THR A 25 10.55 14.65 21.36
CA THR A 25 10.01 15.38 22.50
C THR A 25 10.36 16.87 22.38
N PRO A 26 9.42 17.80 22.64
CA PRO A 26 9.79 19.11 23.15
C PRO A 26 9.71 19.10 24.69
N GLU A 27 8.95 18.15 25.29
CA GLU A 27 9.26 17.50 26.59
C GLU A 27 8.21 16.46 27.06
N LYS A 28 6.99 16.37 26.50
CA LYS A 28 6.10 15.17 26.65
C LYS A 28 4.80 15.19 25.82
N GLU A 29 4.69 16.06 24.81
CA GLU A 29 3.46 16.18 24.04
C GLU A 29 3.57 15.55 22.65
N LYS A 30 2.51 14.84 22.27
CA LYS A 30 2.35 14.33 20.90
C LYS A 30 1.88 15.47 19.99
N LEU A 31 2.40 15.50 18.76
CA LEU A 31 1.80 16.27 17.68
C LEU A 31 0.39 15.75 17.38
N GLU A 32 -0.55 16.64 17.09
CA GLU A 32 -1.92 16.26 16.77
C GLU A 32 -2.50 17.00 15.58
N GLY A 33 -3.52 16.38 14.98
CA GLY A 33 -4.29 16.95 13.88
C GLY A 33 -3.79 16.50 12.51
N SER A 34 -4.14 17.28 11.50
CA SER A 34 -3.80 16.99 10.10
C SER A 34 -2.38 17.43 9.77
N LEU A 35 -1.73 16.67 8.87
CA LEU A 35 -0.41 17.00 8.34
C LEU A 35 -0.45 17.07 6.81
N ASN A 36 -0.29 18.28 6.27
CA ASN A 36 -0.23 18.56 4.85
C ASN A 36 1.21 18.87 4.44
N LEU A 37 1.79 18.00 3.60
CA LEU A 37 3.17 18.10 3.13
C LEU A 37 3.28 18.33 1.62
N ARG A 38 2.20 18.75 0.95
CA ARG A 38 2.18 18.97 -0.51
C ARG A 38 3.23 19.96 -1.02
N GLU A 39 3.70 20.87 -0.18
CA GLU A 39 4.73 21.85 -0.56
C GLU A 39 6.16 21.30 -0.37
N PHE A 40 6.34 20.19 0.36
CA PHE A 40 7.64 19.54 0.58
C PHE A 40 8.01 18.62 -0.59
N LYS A 41 8.09 19.18 -1.80
CA LYS A 41 8.30 18.44 -3.06
C LYS A 41 9.61 17.65 -3.12
N LYS A 42 10.60 17.99 -2.29
CA LYS A 42 11.89 17.31 -2.20
C LYS A 42 11.94 16.22 -1.12
N LEU A 43 10.84 16.00 -0.40
CA LEU A 43 10.80 15.05 0.72
C LEU A 43 11.00 13.62 0.20
N LYS A 44 12.04 12.96 0.74
CA LYS A 44 12.41 11.57 0.47
C LYS A 44 12.12 10.66 1.66
N ARG A 45 12.17 11.19 2.88
CA ARG A 45 11.97 10.42 4.11
C ARG A 45 11.02 11.15 5.06
N LEU A 46 9.97 10.48 5.48
CA LEU A 46 9.04 10.96 6.50
C LEU A 46 8.92 9.90 7.60
N ILE A 47 9.34 10.25 8.81
CA ILE A 47 9.30 9.39 9.99
C ILE A 47 8.58 10.16 11.09
N VAL A 48 7.30 9.84 11.34
CA VAL A 48 6.44 10.50 12.32
C VAL A 48 5.63 9.48 13.14
N PRO A 49 6.27 8.47 13.78
CA PRO A 49 5.52 7.47 14.52
C PRO A 49 5.04 7.98 15.90
N TYR A 50 4.01 7.33 16.44
CA TYR A 50 3.47 7.47 17.80
C TYR A 50 2.91 8.86 18.17
N HIS A 51 2.46 9.63 17.19
CA HIS A 51 1.77 10.90 17.39
C HIS A 51 0.24 10.73 17.41
N LYS A 52 -0.51 11.84 17.28
CA LYS A 52 -1.97 11.87 17.11
C LYS A 52 -2.33 12.48 15.75
N ILE A 53 -1.60 12.13 14.71
CA ILE A 53 -1.90 12.57 13.35
C ILE A 53 -3.18 11.87 12.89
N THR A 54 -4.16 12.64 12.42
CA THR A 54 -5.49 12.13 12.02
C THR A 54 -5.66 12.09 10.50
N SER A 55 -4.90 12.90 9.76
CA SER A 55 -4.82 12.83 8.30
C SER A 55 -3.43 13.24 7.82
N LEU A 56 -3.06 12.73 6.65
CA LEU A 56 -1.76 12.94 6.04
C LEU A 56 -1.93 13.21 4.54
N ASP A 57 -1.26 14.22 4.03
CA ASP A 57 -1.28 14.55 2.60
C ASP A 57 0.14 14.60 2.02
N LEU A 58 0.41 13.63 1.14
CA LEU A 58 1.69 13.42 0.46
C LEU A 58 1.59 13.57 -1.06
N THR A 59 0.51 14.18 -1.56
CA THR A 59 0.14 14.17 -2.99
C THR A 59 1.28 14.62 -3.91
N ASN A 60 2.11 15.58 -3.49
CA ASN A 60 3.22 16.12 -4.29
C ASN A 60 4.61 15.64 -3.83
N CYS A 61 4.69 14.72 -2.85
CA CYS A 61 5.93 14.14 -2.37
C CYS A 61 6.36 12.98 -3.28
N LEU A 62 6.59 13.28 -4.57
CA LEU A 62 6.82 12.28 -5.63
C LEU A 62 8.13 11.50 -5.45
N ASP A 63 9.08 12.09 -4.72
CA ASP A 63 10.40 11.52 -4.42
C ASP A 63 10.43 10.76 -3.09
N LEU A 64 9.29 10.55 -2.44
CA LEU A 64 9.23 9.85 -1.15
C LEU A 64 9.65 8.37 -1.31
N VAL A 65 10.67 7.98 -0.55
CA VAL A 65 11.26 6.64 -0.53
C VAL A 65 10.92 5.90 0.76
N LEU A 66 10.83 6.62 1.88
CA LEU A 66 10.55 6.04 3.20
C LEU A 66 9.40 6.78 3.87
N LEU A 67 8.42 6.01 4.32
CA LEU A 67 7.29 6.48 5.12
C LEU A 67 7.14 5.62 6.39
N ASP A 68 7.33 6.22 7.55
CA ASP A 68 6.95 5.63 8.83
C ASP A 68 5.98 6.54 9.56
N ILE A 69 4.75 6.07 9.74
CA ILE A 69 3.68 6.78 10.44
C ILE A 69 3.01 5.90 11.49
N GLY A 70 3.66 4.82 11.91
CA GLY A 70 3.09 3.85 12.83
C GLY A 70 2.56 4.48 14.13
N GLY A 71 1.48 3.93 14.69
CA GLY A 71 0.91 4.36 15.96
C GLY A 71 0.19 5.71 15.93
N ASN A 72 -0.19 6.20 14.75
CA ASN A 72 -1.09 7.35 14.58
C ASN A 72 -2.54 6.90 14.37
N PRO A 73 -3.54 7.69 14.80
CA PRO A 73 -4.97 7.39 14.60
C PRO A 73 -5.47 7.66 13.17
N LEU A 74 -4.64 7.45 12.14
CA LEU A 74 -5.06 7.58 10.74
C LEU A 74 -6.09 6.50 10.38
N THR A 75 -7.17 6.91 9.71
CA THR A 75 -8.25 6.00 9.28
C THR A 75 -8.20 5.67 7.78
N SER A 76 -7.40 6.41 7.02
CA SER A 76 -7.17 6.19 5.59
C SER A 76 -5.76 6.59 5.22
N LEU A 77 -5.24 5.97 4.16
CA LEU A 77 -3.92 6.26 3.61
C LEU A 77 -4.01 6.17 2.09
N ASP A 78 -3.68 7.28 1.44
CA ASP A 78 -3.55 7.35 -0.02
C ASP A 78 -2.08 7.60 -0.37
N LEU A 79 -1.50 6.66 -1.11
CA LEU A 79 -0.12 6.73 -1.61
C LEU A 79 -0.07 6.73 -3.13
N SER A 80 -1.20 6.93 -3.82
CA SER A 80 -1.33 6.82 -5.28
C SER A 80 -0.33 7.68 -6.05
N ASN A 81 0.15 8.78 -5.46
CA ASN A 81 1.12 9.70 -6.05
C ASN A 81 2.58 9.45 -5.61
N ASN A 82 2.86 8.39 -4.85
CA ASN A 82 4.19 8.14 -4.27
C ASN A 82 4.81 6.83 -4.80
N PRO A 83 5.06 6.69 -6.12
CA PRO A 83 5.47 5.43 -6.74
C PRO A 83 6.88 4.97 -6.35
N LYS A 84 7.71 5.86 -5.79
CA LYS A 84 9.11 5.59 -5.41
C LYS A 84 9.27 5.04 -3.99
N ILE A 85 8.18 4.83 -3.24
CA ILE A 85 8.26 4.29 -1.88
C ILE A 85 8.88 2.89 -1.92
N LYS A 86 9.94 2.72 -1.12
CA LYS A 86 10.65 1.46 -0.88
C LYS A 86 10.38 0.89 0.50
N HIS A 87 10.12 1.75 1.47
CA HIS A 87 9.93 1.36 2.86
C HIS A 87 8.69 2.02 3.42
N ILE A 88 7.77 1.20 3.93
CA ILE A 88 6.56 1.68 4.58
C ILE A 88 6.34 0.98 5.92
N SER A 89 6.12 1.77 6.96
CA SER A 89 5.68 1.32 8.28
C SER A 89 4.38 2.04 8.62
N VAL A 90 3.31 1.27 8.71
CA VAL A 90 1.97 1.72 9.07
C VAL A 90 1.46 0.95 10.27
N SER A 91 2.34 0.41 11.11
CA SER A 91 1.96 -0.43 12.24
C SER A 91 1.03 0.30 13.21
N GLY A 92 -0.08 -0.31 13.62
CA GLY A 92 -0.98 0.22 14.64
C GLY A 92 -1.74 1.48 14.24
N LEU A 93 -2.00 1.68 12.93
CA LEU A 93 -2.98 2.65 12.47
C LEU A 93 -4.41 2.12 12.66
N ASN A 94 -5.38 3.03 12.79
CA ASN A 94 -6.82 2.69 12.81
C ASN A 94 -7.40 2.57 11.40
N ILE A 95 -6.63 1.99 10.48
CA ILE A 95 -6.96 1.92 9.07
C ILE A 95 -7.72 0.64 8.75
N LYS A 96 -8.79 0.77 7.97
CA LYS A 96 -9.52 -0.34 7.37
C LYS A 96 -9.55 -0.16 5.86
N GLN A 97 -8.62 -0.80 5.17
CA GLN A 97 -8.41 -0.59 3.74
C GLN A 97 -7.97 -1.88 3.05
N ASP A 98 -8.32 -2.00 1.78
CA ASP A 98 -7.86 -3.10 0.93
C ASP A 98 -6.37 -2.92 0.61
N LEU A 99 -5.59 -4.02 0.67
CA LEU A 99 -4.17 -4.03 0.29
C LEU A 99 -3.90 -3.60 -1.17
N ASN A 100 -4.92 -3.58 -2.02
CA ASN A 100 -4.83 -3.03 -3.38
C ASN A 100 -4.31 -1.60 -3.41
N THR A 101 -4.41 -0.84 -2.31
CA THR A 101 -3.78 0.48 -2.16
C THR A 101 -2.27 0.49 -2.41
N PHE A 102 -1.58 -0.66 -2.29
CA PHE A 102 -0.14 -0.77 -2.54
C PHE A 102 0.22 -1.29 -3.94
N PHE A 103 -0.76 -1.57 -4.81
CA PHE A 103 -0.52 -2.22 -6.10
C PHE A 103 0.46 -1.45 -7.00
N HIS A 104 0.50 -0.12 -6.92
CA HIS A 104 1.37 0.73 -7.74
C HIS A 104 2.81 0.84 -7.20
N LEU A 105 3.10 0.40 -5.98
CA LEU A 105 4.42 0.53 -5.33
C LEU A 105 5.42 -0.54 -5.81
N LYS A 106 5.83 -0.47 -7.08
CA LYS A 106 6.72 -1.48 -7.70
C LYS A 106 8.11 -1.55 -7.07
N GLU A 107 8.57 -0.44 -6.52
CA GLU A 107 9.87 -0.32 -5.83
C GLU A 107 9.83 -0.78 -4.37
N LEU A 108 8.68 -1.24 -3.87
CA LEU A 108 8.52 -1.59 -2.45
C LEU A 108 9.45 -2.75 -2.06
N GLU A 109 10.30 -2.51 -1.06
CA GLU A 109 11.26 -3.46 -0.51
C GLU A 109 10.85 -3.93 0.89
N HIS A 110 10.36 -3.03 1.75
CA HIS A 110 9.92 -3.38 3.11
C HIS A 110 8.53 -2.82 3.42
N ILE A 111 7.67 -3.65 4.01
CA ILE A 111 6.35 -3.24 4.47
C ILE A 111 6.03 -3.83 5.85
N CYS A 112 5.61 -2.95 6.77
CA CYS A 112 5.11 -3.33 8.09
C CYS A 112 3.64 -2.90 8.24
N LEU A 113 2.77 -3.91 8.37
CA LEU A 113 1.31 -3.82 8.46
C LEU A 113 0.79 -4.24 9.84
N ASP A 114 1.69 -4.38 10.82
CA ASP A 114 1.38 -4.96 12.11
C ASP A 114 0.23 -4.22 12.79
N SER A 115 -0.70 -4.98 13.36
CA SER A 115 -1.83 -4.44 14.12
C SER A 115 -2.69 -3.42 13.35
N CYS A 116 -2.81 -3.59 12.03
CA CYS A 116 -3.73 -2.83 11.17
C CYS A 116 -4.82 -3.71 10.57
N ASP A 117 -6.00 -3.11 10.32
CA ASP A 117 -7.15 -3.79 9.71
C ASP A 117 -7.10 -3.73 8.17
N PHE A 118 -5.92 -4.00 7.59
CA PHE A 118 -5.83 -4.27 6.16
C PHE A 118 -6.50 -5.59 5.82
N TYR A 119 -7.21 -5.61 4.70
CA TYR A 119 -7.92 -6.81 4.23
C TYR A 119 -7.66 -7.05 2.73
N GLY A 120 -8.19 -8.16 2.22
CA GLY A 120 -7.97 -8.58 0.83
C GLY A 120 -6.84 -9.60 0.73
N SER A 121 -6.10 -9.62 -0.37
CA SER A 121 -5.01 -10.58 -0.60
C SER A 121 -3.66 -9.89 -0.70
N LEU A 122 -2.57 -10.64 -0.57
CA LEU A 122 -1.19 -10.14 -0.74
C LEU A 122 -0.77 -9.95 -2.20
N LYS A 123 -1.62 -10.32 -3.15
CA LYS A 123 -1.37 -10.19 -4.58
C LYS A 123 -0.92 -8.79 -5.05
N PRO A 124 -1.37 -7.66 -4.47
CA PRO A 124 -0.86 -6.34 -4.82
C PRO A 124 0.66 -6.20 -4.67
N LEU A 125 1.26 -6.98 -3.76
CA LEU A 125 2.69 -6.99 -3.49
C LEU A 125 3.48 -7.91 -4.46
N ALA A 126 2.81 -8.63 -5.35
CA ALA A 126 3.44 -9.66 -6.18
C ALA A 126 4.48 -9.12 -7.17
N LYS A 127 4.24 -7.91 -7.70
CA LYS A 127 5.11 -7.25 -8.69
C LYS A 127 6.08 -6.25 -8.06
N THR A 128 6.44 -6.47 -6.80
CA THR A 128 7.35 -5.58 -6.05
C THR A 128 8.72 -6.22 -5.88
N HIS A 129 9.67 -5.46 -5.33
CA HIS A 129 10.98 -5.95 -4.91
C HIS A 129 11.00 -6.33 -3.42
N LEU A 130 9.87 -6.80 -2.88
CA LEU A 130 9.70 -7.01 -1.46
C LEU A 130 10.73 -8.01 -0.92
N LYS A 131 11.41 -7.60 0.14
CA LYS A 131 12.39 -8.38 0.91
C LYS A 131 11.86 -8.70 2.30
N LYS A 132 11.10 -7.79 2.92
CA LYS A 132 10.60 -7.94 4.30
C LYS A 132 9.14 -7.57 4.41
N LEU A 133 8.38 -8.46 5.02
CA LEU A 133 6.94 -8.34 5.22
C LEU A 133 6.57 -8.65 6.67
N TYR A 134 6.08 -7.65 7.38
CA TYR A 134 5.56 -7.78 8.74
C TYR A 134 4.06 -7.55 8.73
N MET A 135 3.29 -8.49 9.27
CA MET A 135 1.83 -8.45 9.34
C MET A 135 1.28 -9.18 10.58
N THR A 136 1.99 -9.09 11.69
CA THR A 136 1.56 -9.63 12.97
C THR A 136 0.26 -8.93 13.40
N ASN A 137 -0.73 -9.71 13.81
CA ASN A 137 -2.08 -9.23 14.14
C ASN A 137 -2.88 -8.60 12.98
N SER A 138 -2.54 -8.91 11.72
CA SER A 138 -3.30 -8.49 10.52
C SER A 138 -4.18 -9.63 9.99
N TRP A 139 -5.21 -10.03 10.75
CA TRP A 139 -5.96 -11.28 10.51
C TRP A 139 -6.89 -11.26 9.29
N ASN A 140 -7.18 -10.09 8.72
CA ASN A 140 -8.14 -9.94 7.61
C ASN A 140 -7.52 -10.02 6.21
N ILE A 141 -6.19 -10.16 6.13
CA ILE A 141 -5.48 -10.47 4.90
C ILE A 141 -5.63 -11.97 4.61
N LYS A 142 -6.38 -12.32 3.55
CA LYS A 142 -6.72 -13.67 3.14
C LYS A 142 -6.11 -13.95 1.76
N GLY A 143 -5.16 -14.88 1.67
CA GLY A 143 -4.61 -15.36 0.40
C GLY A 143 -3.55 -14.46 -0.24
N GLY A 144 -3.04 -14.92 -1.37
CA GLY A 144 -2.10 -14.19 -2.22
C GLY A 144 -0.63 -14.32 -1.82
N TRP A 145 -0.34 -15.12 -0.79
CA TRP A 145 1.04 -15.43 -0.37
C TRP A 145 1.81 -16.18 -1.46
N GLU A 146 1.11 -16.95 -2.28
CA GLU A 146 1.66 -17.66 -3.44
C GLU A 146 2.23 -16.73 -4.50
N PHE A 147 1.81 -15.46 -4.51
CA PHE A 147 2.27 -14.46 -5.47
C PHE A 147 3.37 -13.56 -4.91
N LEU A 148 3.78 -13.72 -3.65
CA LEU A 148 4.86 -12.92 -3.09
C LEU A 148 6.15 -13.07 -3.93
N PRO A 149 6.93 -11.99 -4.09
CA PRO A 149 8.05 -11.99 -5.01
C PRO A 149 9.17 -12.91 -4.49
N ALA A 150 9.95 -13.47 -5.41
CA ALA A 150 11.08 -14.34 -5.09
C ALA A 150 12.21 -13.61 -4.33
N THR A 151 12.17 -12.28 -4.30
CA THR A 151 13.07 -11.43 -3.50
C THR A 151 12.74 -11.45 -2.01
N LEU A 152 11.61 -12.03 -1.59
CA LEU A 152 11.19 -12.03 -0.21
C LEU A 152 12.14 -12.86 0.64
N GLU A 153 12.80 -12.23 1.60
CA GLU A 153 13.78 -12.84 2.50
C GLU A 153 13.15 -13.16 3.86
N THR A 154 12.18 -12.37 4.30
CA THR A 154 11.60 -12.47 5.64
C THR A 154 10.11 -12.18 5.62
N ILE A 155 9.34 -13.05 6.29
CA ILE A 155 7.93 -12.85 6.58
C ILE A 155 7.68 -13.09 8.08
N GLU A 156 7.05 -12.12 8.72
CA GLU A 156 6.59 -12.22 10.10
C GLU A 156 5.08 -12.01 10.13
N CYS A 157 4.31 -13.07 10.38
CA CYS A 157 2.85 -13.04 10.34
C CYS A 157 2.20 -13.55 11.64
N GLY A 158 2.95 -13.56 12.74
CA GLY A 158 2.49 -14.10 14.02
C GLY A 158 2.13 -15.59 13.93
N LYS A 159 1.14 -16.05 14.72
CA LYS A 159 0.74 -17.48 14.80
C LYS A 159 -0.31 -17.89 13.73
N ARG A 160 -0.25 -17.32 12.53
CA ARG A 160 -1.18 -17.54 11.40
C ARG A 160 -1.04 -18.94 10.78
N LYS A 161 -1.80 -19.92 11.27
CA LYS A 161 -1.75 -21.32 10.80
C LYS A 161 -2.14 -21.53 9.34
N ASP A 162 -2.91 -20.62 8.74
CA ASP A 162 -3.34 -20.69 7.34
C ASP A 162 -2.17 -20.54 6.36
N ILE A 163 -1.30 -19.56 6.59
CA ILE A 163 -0.07 -19.35 5.78
C ILE A 163 0.90 -20.52 5.99
N PHE A 164 1.13 -20.90 7.25
CA PHE A 164 2.04 -22.01 7.56
C PHE A 164 1.49 -23.38 7.13
N GLY A 165 0.18 -23.53 6.94
CA GLY A 165 -0.41 -24.76 6.42
C GLY A 165 0.04 -25.04 4.98
N THR A 166 0.02 -24.02 4.11
CA THR A 166 0.49 -24.15 2.72
C THR A 166 2.01 -24.30 2.64
N LEU A 167 2.75 -23.67 3.56
CA LEU A 167 4.22 -23.73 3.60
C LEU A 167 4.77 -24.87 4.49
N ALA A 168 3.92 -25.70 5.09
CA ALA A 168 4.33 -26.72 6.06
C ALA A 168 5.35 -27.71 5.46
N ASN A 169 5.13 -28.15 4.23
CA ASN A 169 6.03 -29.05 3.51
C ASN A 169 7.40 -28.40 3.20
N TYR A 170 7.46 -27.07 3.26
CA TYR A 170 8.65 -26.26 3.02
C TYR A 170 9.27 -25.76 4.32
N GLN A 171 8.85 -26.28 5.49
CA GLN A 171 9.31 -25.80 6.80
C GLN A 171 9.12 -24.28 6.99
N ASN A 172 8.07 -23.72 6.37
CA ASN A 172 7.81 -22.28 6.32
C ASN A 172 8.79 -21.46 5.48
N ASP A 173 9.63 -22.11 4.65
CA ASP A 173 10.53 -21.48 3.69
C ASP A 173 9.74 -21.03 2.43
N SER A 174 9.25 -19.80 2.49
CA SER A 174 8.57 -19.15 1.38
C SER A 174 9.45 -19.03 0.11
N PRO A 175 10.74 -18.64 0.19
CA PRO A 175 11.64 -18.66 -0.97
C PRO A 175 11.71 -20.01 -1.70
N THR A 176 11.83 -21.12 -0.95
CA THR A 176 11.92 -22.46 -1.55
C THR A 176 10.59 -22.84 -2.20
N TRP A 177 9.46 -22.62 -1.52
CA TRP A 177 8.13 -22.82 -2.11
C TRP A 177 7.96 -22.04 -3.42
N ARG A 178 8.39 -20.77 -3.43
CA ARG A 178 8.25 -19.87 -4.59
C ARG A 178 9.07 -20.35 -5.79
N LYS A 179 10.28 -20.87 -5.57
CA LYS A 179 11.14 -21.42 -6.62
C LYS A 179 10.52 -22.65 -7.28
N ASP A 180 9.99 -23.58 -6.49
CA ASP A 180 9.37 -24.81 -7.01
C ASP A 180 8.10 -24.53 -7.84
N HIS A 181 7.42 -23.42 -7.57
CA HIS A 181 6.15 -23.06 -8.21
C HIS A 181 6.27 -21.92 -9.22
N ASP A 182 7.49 -21.48 -9.57
CA ASP A 182 7.70 -20.27 -10.37
C ASP A 182 7.08 -20.31 -11.76
N PHE A 183 7.16 -21.46 -12.42
CA PHE A 183 6.52 -21.67 -13.71
C PHE A 183 5.01 -21.48 -13.64
N LEU A 184 4.34 -22.06 -12.63
CA LEU A 184 2.90 -21.97 -12.45
C LEU A 184 2.48 -20.55 -12.09
N ILE A 185 3.18 -19.91 -11.17
CA ILE A 185 2.89 -18.54 -10.72
C ILE A 185 3.05 -17.54 -11.88
N SER A 186 4.12 -17.69 -12.66
CA SER A 186 4.35 -16.89 -13.87
C SER A 186 3.26 -17.10 -14.92
N ARG A 187 2.82 -18.35 -15.10
CA ARG A 187 1.73 -18.68 -16.03
C ARG A 187 0.39 -18.10 -15.58
N ILE A 188 0.05 -18.22 -14.29
CA ILE A 188 -1.15 -17.62 -13.70
C ILE A 188 -1.13 -16.11 -13.91
N SER A 189 -0.03 -15.44 -13.54
CA SER A 189 0.13 -13.98 -13.70
C SER A 189 -0.13 -13.51 -15.14
N ARG A 190 0.38 -14.27 -16.14
CA ARG A 190 0.19 -13.96 -17.55
C ARG A 190 -1.25 -14.22 -18.04
N LEU A 191 -1.93 -15.21 -17.49
CA LEU A 191 -3.35 -15.47 -17.79
C LEU A 191 -4.25 -14.38 -17.20
N GLU A 192 -3.96 -13.93 -15.98
CA GLU A 192 -4.69 -12.86 -15.31
C GLU A 192 -4.54 -11.51 -16.03
N GLU A 193 -3.35 -11.22 -16.56
CA GLU A 193 -3.11 -10.04 -17.41
C GLU A 193 -3.97 -10.07 -18.67
N LYS A 194 -3.96 -11.21 -19.39
CA LYS A 194 -4.82 -11.41 -20.57
C LYS A 194 -6.31 -11.26 -20.24
N LEU A 195 -6.74 -11.82 -19.11
CA LEU A 195 -8.12 -11.69 -18.65
C LEU A 195 -8.48 -10.23 -18.39
N THR A 196 -7.61 -9.48 -17.71
CA THR A 196 -7.79 -8.06 -17.41
C THR A 196 -7.91 -7.23 -18.70
N ASP A 197 -7.06 -7.49 -19.70
CA ASP A 197 -7.13 -6.80 -20.98
C ASP A 197 -8.42 -7.13 -21.75
N GLN A 198 -8.85 -8.39 -21.69
CA GLN A 198 -10.11 -8.81 -22.27
C GLN A 198 -11.33 -8.15 -21.59
N GLU A 199 -11.30 -7.98 -20.26
CA GLU A 199 -12.33 -7.27 -19.51
C GLU A 199 -12.41 -5.79 -19.91
N LYS A 200 -11.27 -5.11 -20.10
CA LYS A 200 -11.23 -3.72 -20.58
C LYS A 200 -11.86 -3.59 -21.97
N ILE A 201 -11.49 -4.50 -22.89
CA ILE A 201 -12.06 -4.55 -24.24
C ILE A 201 -13.57 -4.76 -24.16
N THR A 202 -14.01 -5.72 -23.34
CA THR A 202 -15.44 -6.03 -23.16
C THR A 202 -16.21 -4.82 -22.63
N LYS A 203 -15.69 -4.13 -21.61
CA LYS A 203 -16.31 -2.90 -21.07
C LYS A 203 -16.43 -1.81 -22.13
N LYS A 204 -15.40 -1.63 -22.97
CA LYS A 204 -15.41 -0.66 -24.07
C LYS A 204 -16.50 -0.99 -25.09
N ILE A 205 -16.58 -2.25 -25.53
CA ILE A 205 -17.59 -2.72 -26.48
C ILE A 205 -19.01 -2.53 -25.91
N LEU A 206 -19.22 -2.87 -24.64
CA LEU A 206 -20.53 -2.67 -23.99
C LEU A 206 -20.92 -1.19 -23.94
N SER A 207 -19.99 -0.30 -23.60
CA SER A 207 -20.25 1.14 -23.58
C SER A 207 -20.61 1.69 -24.97
N GLU A 208 -19.91 1.26 -26.01
CA GLU A 208 -20.20 1.66 -27.40
C GLU A 208 -21.57 1.12 -27.87
N LYS A 209 -21.89 -0.13 -27.55
CA LYS A 209 -23.20 -0.72 -27.81
C LYS A 209 -24.33 0.10 -27.17
N GLU A 210 -24.20 0.43 -25.88
CA GLU A 210 -25.20 1.23 -25.15
C GLU A 210 -25.39 2.62 -25.78
N GLN A 211 -24.32 3.24 -26.28
CA GLN A 211 -24.41 4.53 -26.98
C GLN A 211 -25.18 4.40 -28.30
N LEU A 212 -24.89 3.37 -29.10
CA LEU A 212 -25.59 3.12 -30.37
C LEU A 212 -27.08 2.79 -30.15
N GLU A 213 -27.42 2.00 -29.13
CA GLU A 213 -28.80 1.70 -28.76
C GLU A 213 -29.58 2.97 -28.37
N LYS A 214 -28.98 3.87 -27.59
CA LYS A 214 -29.58 5.18 -27.27
C LYS A 214 -29.80 6.03 -28.52
N GLN A 215 -28.85 6.04 -29.46
CA GLN A 215 -29.01 6.77 -30.72
C GLN A 215 -30.14 6.21 -31.57
N LEU A 216 -30.30 4.88 -31.62
CA LEU A 216 -31.37 4.22 -32.36
C LEU A 216 -32.75 4.59 -31.79
N VAL A 217 -32.92 4.55 -30.46
CA VAL A 217 -34.17 4.94 -29.79
C VAL A 217 -34.51 6.41 -30.05
N THR A 218 -33.54 7.32 -29.97
CA THR A 218 -33.77 8.75 -30.26
C THR A 218 -34.18 8.98 -31.71
N LYS A 219 -33.52 8.31 -32.67
CA LYS A 219 -33.90 8.41 -34.09
C LYS A 219 -35.32 7.91 -34.35
N ASN A 220 -35.73 6.82 -33.71
CA ASN A 220 -37.07 6.26 -33.88
C ASN A 220 -38.21 7.11 -33.26
N LYS A 221 -37.89 8.07 -32.38
CA LYS A 221 -38.88 9.01 -31.82
C LYS A 221 -39.12 10.27 -32.68
N LEU A 222 -38.30 10.48 -33.71
CA LEU A 222 -38.35 11.65 -34.59
C LEU A 222 -39.13 11.40 -35.89
N PHE A 223 -39.70 10.20 -36.04
CA PHE A 223 -40.60 9.78 -37.13
C PHE A 223 -41.96 9.40 -36.53
#